data_AF-A0A671N168-F1
#
_entry.id   AF-A0A671N168-F1
#
_cell.length_a   1.000
_cell.length_b   1.000
_cell.length_c   1.000
_cell.angle_alpha   90.00
_cell.angle_beta   90.00
_cell.angle_gamma   90.00
#
_symmetry.space_group_name_H-M   'P 1'
#
loop_
_entity.id
_entity.type
_entity.pdbx_description
1 polymer ?
#
loop_
_entity_poly.entity_id
_entity_poly.type
_entity_poly.pdbx_seq_one_letter_code
_entity_poly.pdbx_strand_id
1 'polypeptide(L)'
;TLHVMNLEYMKVSLFEITPDIFYPFSSAAGDRNPAVEDGSSPVIQLSSPFLFFGRTYRQIYVNNNGHLTFNQPSSVYTPYSFPTNGSQDIIAGLWTDLDNRVKGVVSYQQYTSGNVLTNATLDINTYFPNLKFNASWVFVAMWNKVAYFRHIVSSGLISGSNYSFILMNYGDIAVTGHPVQAGYDTVNSIHYFVIPGSNRSSSISNLRISSNVDVPGRWAFRVDSGLRNSILKCKSLIYR
;
A
#
# COMPACT_ATOMS: atom_id res chain seq x y z
N THR A 1 -24.22 -16.67 54.26
CA THR A 1 -24.91 -17.48 53.24
C THR A 1 -25.15 -16.63 52.01
N LEU A 2 -24.47 -17.00 50.93
CA LEU A 2 -24.63 -16.59 49.52
C LEU A 2 -24.66 -15.10 49.17
N HIS A 3 -23.46 -14.61 48.82
CA HIS A 3 -23.24 -13.55 47.84
C HIS A 3 -23.50 -14.15 46.45
N VAL A 4 -24.42 -13.57 45.68
CA VAL A 4 -24.71 -13.99 44.31
C VAL A 4 -23.73 -13.26 43.39
N MET A 5 -22.67 -13.94 42.94
CA MET A 5 -21.84 -13.47 41.84
C MET A 5 -22.50 -13.89 40.52
N ASN A 6 -22.93 -12.90 39.74
CA ASN A 6 -23.37 -13.09 38.36
C ASN A 6 -22.18 -13.51 37.50
N LEU A 7 -22.32 -14.66 36.83
CA LEU A 7 -21.36 -15.19 35.86
C LEU A 7 -21.40 -14.35 34.59
N GLU A 8 -20.30 -13.65 34.32
CA GLU A 8 -19.96 -13.12 33.00
C GLU A 8 -19.86 -14.27 31.99
N TYR A 9 -20.85 -14.40 31.11
CA TYR A 9 -20.61 -14.99 29.80
C TYR A 9 -20.06 -13.87 28.90
N MET A 10 -18.74 -13.70 28.93
CA MET A 10 -18.05 -12.94 27.88
C MET A 10 -18.38 -13.57 26.53
N LYS A 11 -19.23 -12.88 25.76
CA LYS A 11 -19.25 -12.99 24.31
C LYS A 11 -17.85 -12.60 23.85
N VAL A 12 -17.00 -13.60 23.63
CA VAL A 12 -15.80 -13.44 22.81
C VAL A 12 -16.31 -13.04 21.43
N SER A 13 -16.32 -11.73 21.18
CA SER A 13 -16.40 -11.20 19.83
C SER A 13 -15.23 -11.82 19.08
N LEU A 14 -15.52 -12.69 18.12
CA LEU A 14 -14.57 -13.13 17.12
C LEU A 14 -14.07 -11.88 16.39
N PHE A 15 -13.00 -11.27 16.91
CA PHE A 15 -12.16 -10.42 16.10
C PHE A 15 -11.57 -11.34 15.05
N GLU A 16 -12.02 -11.19 13.81
CA GLU A 16 -11.32 -11.75 12.65
C GLU A 16 -9.87 -11.29 12.77
N ILE A 17 -8.97 -12.25 12.99
CA ILE A 17 -7.54 -11.99 13.16
C ILE A 17 -7.00 -11.66 11.77
N THR A 18 -7.16 -10.42 11.33
CA THR A 18 -6.28 -9.88 10.28
C THR A 18 -4.89 -9.83 10.92
N PRO A 19 -3.86 -10.51 10.37
CA PRO A 19 -2.51 -10.23 10.82
C PRO A 19 -2.30 -8.72 10.68
N ASP A 20 -1.76 -8.07 11.71
CA ASP A 20 -1.59 -6.61 11.76
C ASP A 20 -0.48 -6.16 10.79
N ILE A 21 -0.74 -6.35 9.49
CA ILE A 21 0.13 -6.01 8.36
C ILE A 21 0.06 -4.52 8.05
N PHE A 22 -0.66 -3.73 8.84
CA PHE A 22 -0.76 -2.29 8.63
C PHE A 22 0.19 -1.60 9.60
N TYR A 23 1.08 -0.75 9.10
CA TYR A 23 1.84 0.09 10.00
C TYR A 23 0.87 1.05 10.73
N PRO A 24 1.04 1.22 12.06
CA PRO A 24 0.09 1.96 12.87
C PRO A 24 0.00 3.41 12.38
N PHE A 25 -1.22 3.82 12.03
CA PHE A 25 -1.52 5.18 11.60
C PHE A 25 -2.15 5.94 12.78
N SER A 26 -1.46 6.95 13.32
CA SER A 26 -2.07 7.78 14.36
C SER A 26 -2.83 8.92 13.69
N SER A 27 -4.15 8.90 13.86
CA SER A 27 -5.05 9.91 13.28
C SER A 27 -4.78 11.35 13.74
N ALA A 28 -3.92 11.53 14.75
CA ALA A 28 -3.45 12.81 15.28
C ALA A 28 -2.13 13.31 14.67
N ALA A 29 -1.37 12.48 13.96
CA ALA A 29 -0.06 12.87 13.40
C ALA A 29 0.10 12.63 11.89
N GLY A 30 -0.89 12.01 11.23
CA GLY A 30 -0.95 11.90 9.77
C GLY A 30 -1.84 12.96 9.14
N ASP A 31 -1.47 13.39 7.94
CA ASP A 31 -2.27 14.29 7.10
C ASP A 31 -3.40 13.52 6.41
N ARG A 32 -4.43 14.25 5.97
CA ARG A 32 -5.56 13.70 5.23
C ARG A 32 -5.75 14.45 3.92
N ASN A 33 -6.08 13.72 2.86
CA ASN A 33 -6.53 14.36 1.64
C ASN A 33 -7.88 15.06 1.87
N PRO A 34 -8.15 16.14 1.12
CA PRO A 34 -9.49 16.72 1.08
C PRO A 34 -10.49 15.71 0.51
N ALA A 35 -11.72 15.77 1.02
CA ALA A 35 -12.85 14.99 0.52
C ALA A 35 -13.36 15.59 -0.80
N VAL A 36 -12.83 15.10 -1.91
CA VAL A 36 -13.09 15.55 -3.29
C VAL A 36 -13.00 14.32 -4.19
N GLU A 37 -13.99 14.11 -5.08
CA GLU A 37 -14.14 12.92 -5.96
C GLU A 37 -12.82 12.44 -6.56
N ASP A 38 -12.26 13.24 -7.47
CA ASP A 38 -11.03 12.93 -8.19
C ASP A 38 -9.85 13.74 -7.66
N GLY A 39 -9.85 13.94 -6.34
CA GLY A 39 -8.86 14.74 -5.66
C GLY A 39 -7.50 14.04 -5.51
N SER A 40 -6.51 14.86 -5.18
CA SER A 40 -5.20 14.39 -4.75
C SER A 40 -4.72 15.27 -3.60
N SER A 41 -3.71 14.81 -2.86
CA SER A 41 -3.01 15.65 -1.89
C SER A 41 -2.39 16.87 -2.59
N PRO A 42 -2.10 17.95 -1.84
CA PRO A 42 -1.03 18.87 -2.21
C PRO A 42 0.31 18.12 -2.39
N VAL A 43 1.33 18.81 -2.88
CA VAL A 43 2.69 18.23 -2.95
C VAL A 43 3.17 17.86 -1.55
N ILE A 44 3.56 16.60 -1.36
CA ILE A 44 4.14 16.11 -0.12
C ILE A 44 5.64 16.03 -0.32
N GLN A 45 6.40 16.85 0.42
CA GLN A 45 7.86 16.76 0.42
C GLN A 45 8.30 15.54 1.25
N LEU A 46 9.11 14.68 0.65
CA LEU A 46 9.61 13.48 1.30
C LEU A 46 10.73 13.86 2.28
N SER A 47 10.68 13.35 3.51
CA SER A 47 11.73 13.57 4.52
C SER A 47 13.06 12.96 4.12
N SER A 48 13.04 11.95 3.24
CA SER A 48 14.21 11.35 2.61
C SER A 48 13.91 11.10 1.13
N PRO A 49 14.90 11.20 0.21
CA PRO A 49 14.69 10.82 -1.18
C PRO A 49 14.29 9.36 -1.30
N PHE A 50 13.35 9.08 -2.20
CA PHE A 50 12.92 7.73 -2.55
C PHE A 50 13.48 7.35 -3.92
N LEU A 51 14.19 6.23 -4.00
CA LEU A 51 14.76 5.73 -5.25
C LEU A 51 13.79 4.73 -5.88
N PHE A 52 13.23 5.09 -7.04
CA PHE A 52 12.29 4.27 -7.79
C PHE A 52 12.85 3.99 -9.19
N PHE A 53 13.34 2.77 -9.38
CA PHE A 53 13.94 2.25 -10.62
C PHE A 53 14.99 3.20 -11.25
N GLY A 54 15.95 3.66 -10.44
CA GLY A 54 17.01 4.57 -10.86
C GLY A 54 16.62 6.05 -10.94
N ARG A 55 15.34 6.39 -10.69
CA ARG A 55 14.88 7.78 -10.56
C ARG A 55 14.72 8.14 -9.08
N THR A 56 15.33 9.24 -8.67
CA THR A 56 15.23 9.73 -7.29
C THR A 56 14.14 10.78 -7.17
N TYR A 57 13.15 10.52 -6.32
CA TYR A 57 12.05 11.43 -6.03
C TYR A 57 12.23 12.07 -4.65
N ARG A 58 11.89 13.35 -4.56
CA ARG A 58 11.89 14.14 -3.31
C ARG A 58 10.49 14.60 -2.90
N GLN A 59 9.50 14.27 -3.70
CA GLN A 59 8.11 14.61 -3.48
C GLN A 59 7.21 13.47 -3.93
N ILE A 60 5.99 13.44 -3.43
CA ILE A 60 4.94 12.50 -3.81
C ILE A 60 3.57 13.15 -3.72
N TYR A 61 2.60 12.57 -4.40
CA TYR A 61 1.19 12.90 -4.30
C TYR A 61 0.40 11.62 -4.01
N VAL A 62 -0.57 11.73 -3.11
CA VAL A 62 -1.52 10.65 -2.79
C VAL A 62 -2.81 10.97 -3.50
N ASN A 63 -3.24 10.12 -4.42
CA ASN A 63 -4.49 10.31 -5.15
C ASN A 63 -5.67 9.65 -4.39
N ASN A 64 -6.86 10.26 -4.44
CA ASN A 64 -8.05 9.72 -3.77
C ASN A 64 -8.48 8.37 -4.36
N ASN A 65 -8.22 8.14 -5.64
CA ASN A 65 -8.50 6.91 -6.39
C ASN A 65 -7.43 5.83 -6.23
N GLY A 66 -6.66 5.79 -5.14
CA GLY A 66 -5.89 4.59 -4.77
C GLY A 66 -4.49 4.43 -5.38
N HIS A 67 -3.92 5.49 -5.95
CA HIS A 67 -2.58 5.48 -6.53
C HIS A 67 -1.70 6.64 -6.06
N LEU A 68 -0.39 6.50 -6.27
CA LEU A 68 0.63 7.49 -5.96
C LEU A 68 1.33 7.94 -7.23
N THR A 69 1.64 9.22 -7.30
CA THR A 69 2.42 9.85 -8.37
C THR A 69 3.54 10.70 -7.79
N PHE A 70 4.57 11.01 -8.58
CA PHE A 70 5.72 11.78 -8.08
C PHE A 70 5.85 13.18 -8.68
N ASN A 71 5.44 13.37 -9.94
CA ASN A 71 5.71 14.63 -10.64
C ASN A 71 4.60 15.68 -10.45
N GLN A 72 3.35 15.24 -10.44
CA GLN A 72 2.17 16.11 -10.39
C GLN A 72 0.99 15.38 -9.73
N PRO A 73 0.01 16.11 -9.17
CA PRO A 73 -1.24 15.51 -8.75
C PRO A 73 -1.98 14.94 -9.97
N SER A 74 -2.84 13.97 -9.73
CA SER A 74 -3.67 13.33 -10.74
C SER A 74 -5.14 13.52 -10.39
N SER A 75 -6.01 13.53 -11.40
CA SER A 75 -7.47 13.42 -11.25
C SER A 75 -8.02 12.22 -12.03
N VAL A 76 -7.15 11.27 -12.41
CA VAL A 76 -7.55 10.12 -13.21
C VAL A 76 -8.13 9.03 -12.28
N TYR A 77 -9.41 8.73 -12.45
CA TYR A 77 -10.14 7.75 -11.64
C TYR A 77 -10.22 6.36 -12.29
N THR A 78 -10.25 6.30 -13.62
CA THR A 78 -10.26 5.04 -14.36
C THR A 78 -8.84 4.53 -14.57
N PRO A 79 -8.49 3.33 -14.07
CA PRO A 79 -7.15 2.78 -14.25
C PRO A 79 -6.77 2.50 -15.70
N TYR A 80 -5.51 2.75 -16.03
CA TYR A 80 -4.88 2.19 -17.20
C TYR A 80 -4.44 0.75 -16.94
N SER A 81 -4.47 -0.10 -17.96
CA SER A 81 -3.85 -1.43 -17.89
C SER A 81 -2.34 -1.30 -17.93
N PHE A 82 -1.63 -1.89 -16.96
CA PHE A 82 -0.17 -1.95 -17.02
C PHE A 82 0.28 -3.13 -17.92
N PRO A 83 1.30 -2.95 -18.78
CA PRO A 83 2.06 -1.73 -18.99
C PRO A 83 1.29 -0.67 -19.81
N THR A 84 1.38 0.58 -19.38
CA THR A 84 0.75 1.74 -20.02
C THR A 84 1.58 2.31 -21.17
N ASN A 85 2.89 2.07 -21.17
CA ASN A 85 3.87 2.82 -21.97
C ASN A 85 3.73 4.35 -21.82
N GLY A 86 3.29 4.80 -20.65
CA GLY A 86 3.02 6.21 -20.36
C GLY A 86 4.27 7.03 -20.01
N SER A 87 4.07 8.33 -19.81
CA SER A 87 5.15 9.28 -19.50
C SER A 87 5.33 9.55 -18.00
N GLN A 88 4.78 8.69 -17.13
CA GLN A 88 4.73 8.93 -15.70
C GLN A 88 4.98 7.65 -14.90
N ASP A 89 5.76 7.79 -13.81
CA ASP A 89 5.89 6.75 -12.80
C ASP A 89 4.66 6.76 -11.88
N ILE A 90 4.07 5.57 -11.67
CA ILE A 90 2.87 5.37 -10.87
C ILE A 90 3.01 4.13 -9.98
N ILE A 91 2.52 4.26 -8.74
CA ILE A 91 2.34 3.13 -7.82
C ILE A 91 0.84 3.04 -7.53
N ALA A 92 0.19 2.01 -8.06
CA ALA A 92 -1.22 1.73 -7.83
C ALA A 92 -1.38 0.76 -6.66
N GLY A 93 -1.65 1.28 -5.47
CA GLY A 93 -1.96 0.45 -4.30
C GLY A 93 -3.23 -0.36 -4.55
N LEU A 94 -4.31 0.34 -4.89
CA LEU A 94 -5.54 -0.20 -5.45
C LEU A 94 -6.22 0.90 -6.25
N TRP A 95 -5.84 1.07 -7.51
CA TRP A 95 -6.41 2.10 -8.36
C TRP A 95 -7.79 1.68 -8.85
N THR A 96 -8.79 2.48 -8.51
CA THR A 96 -10.18 2.36 -8.97
C THR A 96 -10.89 3.68 -8.71
N ASP A 97 -12.05 3.86 -9.30
CA ASP A 97 -12.96 4.98 -9.04
C ASP A 97 -13.48 4.92 -7.59
N LEU A 98 -12.94 5.78 -6.71
CA LEU A 98 -13.20 5.85 -5.28
C LEU A 98 -13.72 7.24 -4.91
N ASP A 99 -14.81 7.32 -4.14
CA ASP A 99 -15.36 8.59 -3.69
C ASP A 99 -15.23 8.79 -2.17
N ASN A 100 -14.23 9.60 -1.78
CA ASN A 100 -14.00 9.93 -0.37
C ASN A 100 -14.92 11.02 0.19
N ARG A 101 -15.79 11.63 -0.62
CA ARG A 101 -16.84 12.56 -0.14
C ARG A 101 -17.98 11.82 0.54
N VAL A 102 -18.27 10.61 0.08
CA VAL A 102 -19.36 9.77 0.59
C VAL A 102 -18.96 9.11 1.90
N LYS A 103 -17.76 8.49 1.93
CA LYS A 103 -17.27 7.76 3.10
C LYS A 103 -15.76 7.56 3.02
N GLY A 104 -15.17 7.32 4.19
CA GLY A 104 -13.79 6.87 4.33
C GLY A 104 -12.81 8.01 4.38
N VAL A 105 -11.53 7.65 4.54
CA VAL A 105 -10.45 8.62 4.66
C VAL A 105 -9.27 8.14 3.83
N VAL A 106 -8.71 9.07 3.07
CA VAL A 106 -7.39 8.91 2.45
C VAL A 106 -6.41 9.72 3.29
N SER A 107 -5.43 9.04 3.87
CA SER A 107 -4.49 9.64 4.79
C SER A 107 -3.07 9.19 4.52
N TYR A 108 -2.10 10.01 4.89
CA TYR A 108 -0.69 9.69 4.73
C TYR A 108 0.17 10.21 5.87
N GLN A 109 1.28 9.51 6.13
CA GLN A 109 2.19 9.84 7.22
C GLN A 109 3.62 9.42 6.89
N GLN A 110 4.59 10.18 7.40
CA GLN A 110 6.02 9.89 7.30
C GLN A 110 6.59 9.56 8.68
N TYR A 111 7.53 8.62 8.72
CA TYR A 111 8.23 8.20 9.92
C TYR A 111 9.73 8.22 9.63
N THR A 112 10.49 8.81 10.55
CA THR A 112 11.97 8.82 10.57
C THR A 112 12.52 8.23 11.87
N SER A 113 11.64 7.79 12.77
CA SER A 113 11.97 7.19 14.06
C SER A 113 10.80 6.33 14.57
N GLY A 114 11.03 5.60 15.67
CA GLY A 114 10.00 4.82 16.37
C GLY A 114 9.76 3.41 15.78
N ASN A 115 8.76 2.72 16.34
CA ASN A 115 8.50 1.31 16.06
C ASN A 115 8.18 1.01 14.58
N VAL A 116 7.68 1.99 13.82
CA VAL A 116 7.43 1.80 12.38
C VAL A 116 8.71 1.49 11.61
N LEU A 117 9.82 2.18 11.92
CA LEU A 117 11.11 1.87 11.30
C LEU A 117 11.62 0.50 11.74
N THR A 118 11.50 0.15 13.03
CA THR A 118 11.88 -1.17 13.53
C THR A 118 11.12 -2.29 12.83
N ASN A 119 9.80 -2.15 12.69
CA ASN A 119 8.95 -3.14 12.04
C ASN A 119 9.26 -3.23 10.53
N ALA A 120 9.44 -2.10 9.85
CA ALA A 120 9.87 -2.06 8.45
C ALA A 120 11.23 -2.75 8.24
N THR A 121 12.19 -2.50 9.13
CA THR A 121 13.49 -3.18 9.10
C THR A 121 13.34 -4.70 9.25
N LEU A 122 12.52 -5.16 10.21
CA LEU A 122 12.28 -6.58 10.43
C LEU A 122 11.56 -7.25 9.25
N ASP A 123 10.52 -6.60 8.72
CA ASP A 123 9.77 -7.08 7.56
C ASP A 123 10.69 -7.27 6.35
N ILE A 124 11.44 -6.23 5.97
CA ILE A 124 12.33 -6.28 4.81
C ILE A 124 13.45 -7.31 5.01
N ASN A 125 14.07 -7.39 6.18
CA ASN A 125 15.10 -8.41 6.43
C ASN A 125 14.53 -9.83 6.46
N THR A 126 13.25 -10.01 6.80
CA THR A 126 12.57 -11.30 6.72
C THR A 126 12.34 -11.71 5.25
N TYR A 127 11.89 -10.77 4.42
CA TYR A 127 11.57 -11.05 3.01
C TYR A 127 12.81 -11.07 2.10
N PHE A 128 13.86 -10.32 2.47
CA PHE A 128 15.10 -10.16 1.71
C PHE A 128 16.34 -10.38 2.61
N PRO A 129 16.56 -11.61 3.14
CA PRO A 129 17.55 -11.88 4.18
C PRO A 129 19.01 -11.62 3.78
N ASN A 130 19.30 -11.54 2.48
CA ASN A 130 20.65 -11.33 1.96
C ASN A 130 21.07 -9.85 1.89
N LEU A 131 20.17 -8.88 2.13
CA LEU A 131 20.45 -7.46 1.89
C LEU A 131 21.01 -6.72 3.11
N LYS A 132 20.83 -7.23 4.34
CA LYS A 132 21.13 -6.54 5.60
C LYS A 132 20.64 -5.08 5.58
N PHE A 133 19.33 -4.93 5.63
CA PHE A 133 18.63 -3.66 5.52
C PHE A 133 18.42 -2.99 6.89
N ASN A 134 18.39 -1.65 6.90
CA ASN A 134 17.90 -0.87 8.03
C ASN A 134 17.09 0.32 7.50
N ALA A 135 15.80 0.39 7.85
CA ALA A 135 14.93 1.50 7.48
C ALA A 135 15.39 2.78 8.16
N SER A 136 15.60 3.83 7.37
CA SER A 136 15.83 5.19 7.87
C SER A 136 14.60 6.07 7.70
N TRP A 137 13.65 5.64 6.86
CA TRP A 137 12.45 6.40 6.53
C TRP A 137 11.35 5.50 6.00
N VAL A 138 10.11 5.78 6.40
CA VAL A 138 8.89 5.11 5.93
C VAL A 138 7.84 6.17 5.62
N PHE A 139 7.23 6.10 4.44
CA PHE A 139 6.01 6.81 4.08
C PHE A 139 4.87 5.80 3.97
N VAL A 140 3.71 6.10 4.57
CA VAL A 140 2.52 5.26 4.50
C VAL A 140 1.38 6.09 3.93
N ALA A 141 0.78 5.65 2.83
CA ALA A 141 -0.52 6.11 2.36
C ALA A 141 -1.57 5.03 2.63
N MET A 142 -2.74 5.44 3.09
CA MET A 142 -3.83 4.56 3.49
C MET A 142 -5.16 5.04 2.91
N TRP A 143 -5.88 4.13 2.26
CA TRP A 143 -7.26 4.28 1.83
C TRP A 143 -8.13 3.42 2.73
N ASN A 144 -8.74 4.07 3.73
CA ASN A 144 -9.52 3.40 4.77
C ASN A 144 -11.01 3.64 4.55
N LYS A 145 -11.72 2.60 4.11
CA LYS A 145 -13.18 2.55 3.94
C LYS A 145 -13.74 3.64 3.00
N VAL A 146 -13.01 4.02 1.95
CA VAL A 146 -13.34 5.04 0.94
C VAL A 146 -14.41 4.58 -0.08
N ALA A 147 -15.67 5.03 0.01
CA ALA A 147 -16.83 4.42 -0.69
C ALA A 147 -16.52 3.82 -2.10
N TYR A 148 -16.56 2.49 -2.27
CA TYR A 148 -17.72 1.73 -2.82
C TYR A 148 -18.24 0.58 -1.93
N PHE A 149 -17.49 0.09 -0.93
CA PHE A 149 -17.90 -0.74 0.25
C PHE A 149 -16.61 -1.06 1.05
N ARG A 150 -16.68 -1.68 2.24
CA ARG A 150 -15.52 -1.91 3.16
C ARG A 150 -14.22 -2.34 2.43
N HIS A 151 -13.26 -1.43 2.27
CA HIS A 151 -11.88 -1.76 1.91
C HIS A 151 -10.88 -1.08 2.83
N ILE A 152 -9.80 -1.78 3.16
CA ILE A 152 -8.63 -1.20 3.83
C ILE A 152 -7.41 -1.56 3.00
N VAL A 153 -6.82 -0.54 2.38
CA VAL A 153 -5.60 -0.68 1.56
C VAL A 153 -4.57 0.30 2.07
N SER A 154 -3.31 -0.15 2.15
CA SER A 154 -2.18 0.76 2.36
C SER A 154 -1.04 0.49 1.39
N SER A 155 -0.33 1.55 1.04
CA SER A 155 0.95 1.48 0.33
C SER A 155 2.02 2.14 1.18
N GLY A 156 3.02 1.35 1.58
CA GLY A 156 4.20 1.80 2.31
C GLY A 156 5.38 1.95 1.36
N LEU A 157 5.98 3.14 1.31
CA LEU A 157 7.29 3.34 0.71
C LEU A 157 8.35 3.34 1.81
N ILE A 158 9.36 2.49 1.67
CA ILE A 158 10.37 2.27 2.69
C ILE A 158 11.73 2.54 2.06
N SER A 159 12.57 3.36 2.69
CA SER A 159 13.94 3.58 2.25
C SER A 159 14.94 3.47 3.39
N GLY A 160 16.13 2.96 3.10
CA GLY A 160 17.24 2.88 4.04
C GLY A 160 18.40 2.04 3.51
N SER A 161 19.60 2.21 4.06
CA SER A 161 20.81 1.46 3.65
C SER A 161 21.02 1.34 2.12
N ASN A 162 20.72 2.40 1.35
CA ASN A 162 20.77 2.45 -0.13
C ASN A 162 19.72 1.61 -0.88
N TYR A 163 18.75 1.03 -0.18
CA TYR A 163 17.64 0.27 -0.77
C TYR A 163 16.33 1.03 -0.64
N SER A 164 15.40 0.71 -1.53
CA SER A 164 14.05 1.27 -1.55
C SER A 164 13.07 0.15 -1.85
N PHE A 165 11.98 0.12 -1.10
CA PHE A 165 10.96 -0.90 -1.18
C PHE A 165 9.57 -0.30 -1.24
N ILE A 166 8.66 -1.01 -1.88
CA ILE A 166 7.21 -0.77 -1.82
C ILE A 166 6.60 -1.97 -1.11
N LEU A 167 5.83 -1.71 -0.06
CA LEU A 167 4.90 -2.67 0.54
C LEU A 167 3.48 -2.28 0.17
N MET A 168 2.68 -3.22 -0.29
CA MET A 168 1.24 -3.04 -0.48
C MET A 168 0.52 -4.02 0.43
N ASN A 169 -0.41 -3.51 1.24
CA ASN A 169 -1.16 -4.29 2.22
C ASN A 169 -2.65 -4.19 1.93
N TYR A 170 -3.30 -5.36 1.95
CA TYR A 170 -4.69 -5.54 1.58
C TYR A 170 -5.42 -6.23 2.74
N GLY A 171 -6.38 -5.51 3.34
CA GLY A 171 -7.34 -6.08 4.27
C GLY A 171 -8.53 -6.62 3.49
N ASP A 172 -9.72 -6.58 4.10
CA ASP A 172 -10.94 -6.83 3.35
C ASP A 172 -11.06 -5.85 2.19
N ILE A 173 -11.45 -6.34 1.02
CA ILE A 173 -11.73 -5.53 -0.17
C ILE A 173 -12.99 -6.11 -0.80
N ALA A 174 -14.01 -5.27 -0.98
CA ALA A 174 -15.22 -5.66 -1.68
C ALA A 174 -14.96 -5.75 -3.19
N VAL A 175 -15.63 -6.70 -3.85
CA VAL A 175 -15.74 -6.71 -5.32
C VAL A 175 -16.40 -5.42 -5.79
N THR A 176 -16.05 -4.94 -6.98
CA THR A 176 -16.56 -3.68 -7.53
C THR A 176 -17.03 -3.86 -8.98
N GLY A 177 -17.89 -2.96 -9.44
CA GLY A 177 -18.25 -2.83 -10.86
C GLY A 177 -17.27 -1.98 -11.67
N HIS A 178 -16.40 -1.23 -10.99
CA HIS A 178 -15.42 -0.34 -11.63
C HIS A 178 -14.17 -1.11 -12.08
N PRO A 179 -13.45 -0.65 -13.12
CA PRO A 179 -12.14 -1.19 -13.45
C PRO A 179 -11.16 -0.97 -12.29
N VAL A 180 -10.30 -1.97 -12.05
CA VAL A 180 -9.35 -2.00 -10.94
C VAL A 180 -7.93 -2.29 -11.45
N GLN A 181 -6.92 -1.78 -10.76
CA GLN A 181 -5.50 -2.09 -11.05
C GLN A 181 -4.68 -2.00 -9.77
N ALA A 182 -3.82 -2.99 -9.50
CA ALA A 182 -2.79 -2.88 -8.46
C ALA A 182 -1.42 -3.30 -8.97
N GLY A 183 -0.38 -2.65 -8.44
CA GLY A 183 1.01 -2.81 -8.85
C GLY A 183 1.69 -1.48 -9.17
N TYR A 184 2.64 -1.46 -10.09
CA TYR A 184 3.36 -0.24 -10.47
C TYR A 184 3.74 -0.26 -11.94
N ASP A 185 3.99 0.91 -12.49
CA ASP A 185 4.47 1.10 -13.85
C ASP A 185 5.37 2.34 -13.90
N THR A 186 6.45 2.26 -14.68
CA THR A 186 7.40 3.36 -14.85
C THR A 186 7.22 4.06 -16.20
N VAL A 187 7.85 5.21 -16.36
CA VAL A 187 7.95 5.91 -17.64
C VAL A 187 8.41 4.94 -18.74
N ASN A 188 7.67 4.90 -19.85
CA ASN A 188 7.82 3.99 -20.98
C ASN A 188 7.72 2.50 -20.61
N SER A 189 7.17 2.18 -19.44
CA SER A 189 7.03 0.82 -18.91
C SER A 189 8.30 0.00 -18.92
N ILE A 190 9.46 0.65 -18.69
CA ILE A 190 10.76 -0.02 -18.57
C ILE A 190 10.72 -1.06 -17.44
N HIS A 191 10.01 -0.73 -16.37
CA HIS A 191 9.73 -1.63 -15.26
C HIS A 191 8.25 -1.51 -14.89
N TYR A 192 7.55 -2.63 -14.81
CA TYR A 192 6.16 -2.67 -14.37
C TYR A 192 5.86 -4.00 -13.69
N PHE A 193 4.81 -4.00 -12.88
CA PHE A 193 4.26 -5.21 -12.29
C PHE A 193 2.75 -5.06 -12.13
N VAL A 194 2.01 -6.10 -12.51
CA VAL A 194 0.58 -6.23 -12.22
C VAL A 194 0.43 -7.31 -11.16
N ILE A 195 -0.19 -6.97 -10.03
CA ILE A 195 -0.51 -8.00 -9.02
C ILE A 195 -1.51 -8.98 -9.65
N PRO A 196 -1.23 -10.30 -9.68
CA PRO A 196 -2.12 -11.27 -10.31
C PRO A 196 -3.55 -11.20 -9.76
N GLY A 197 -4.53 -11.09 -10.68
CA GLY A 197 -5.95 -10.99 -10.32
C GLY A 197 -6.42 -9.58 -9.88
N SER A 198 -5.51 -8.61 -9.78
CA SER A 198 -5.85 -7.22 -9.39
C SER A 198 -6.47 -6.39 -10.51
N ASN A 199 -6.42 -6.86 -11.75
CA ASN A 199 -7.03 -6.20 -12.92
C ASN A 199 -8.43 -6.72 -13.25
N ARG A 200 -9.05 -7.45 -12.31
CA ARG A 200 -10.38 -8.03 -12.46
C ARG A 200 -11.21 -7.71 -11.22
N SER A 201 -12.26 -6.94 -11.42
CA SER A 201 -13.10 -6.41 -10.34
C SER A 201 -13.82 -7.50 -9.53
N SER A 202 -14.05 -8.67 -10.14
CA SER A 202 -14.66 -9.84 -9.50
C SER A 202 -13.71 -10.68 -8.63
N SER A 203 -12.39 -10.56 -8.81
CA SER A 203 -11.39 -11.31 -8.03
C SER A 203 -10.57 -10.42 -7.08
N ILE A 204 -10.89 -9.12 -7.00
CA ILE A 204 -10.09 -8.16 -6.23
C ILE A 204 -10.07 -8.47 -4.71
N SER A 205 -11.11 -9.14 -4.21
CA SER A 205 -11.19 -9.61 -2.82
C SER A 205 -10.15 -10.68 -2.47
N ASN A 206 -9.53 -11.34 -3.46
CA ASN A 206 -8.46 -12.31 -3.25
C ASN A 206 -7.14 -11.63 -2.87
N LEU A 207 -7.01 -10.31 -3.07
CA LEU A 207 -5.80 -9.60 -2.67
C LEU A 207 -5.48 -9.77 -1.18
N ARG A 208 -6.51 -9.86 -0.33
CA ARG A 208 -6.39 -10.07 1.12
C ARG A 208 -5.72 -11.39 1.53
N ILE A 209 -5.71 -12.39 0.64
CA ILE A 209 -5.09 -13.70 0.88
C ILE A 209 -3.88 -13.97 -0.01
N SER A 210 -3.71 -13.20 -1.09
CA SER A 210 -2.57 -13.30 -2.00
C SER A 210 -1.29 -12.66 -1.42
N SER A 211 -0.11 -13.14 -1.84
CA SER A 211 1.18 -12.60 -1.41
C SER A 211 2.33 -13.05 -2.34
N ASN A 212 3.44 -12.30 -2.33
CA ASN A 212 4.74 -12.75 -2.84
C ASN A 212 5.80 -12.94 -1.74
N VAL A 213 5.42 -12.78 -0.46
CA VAL A 213 6.31 -12.87 0.71
C VAL A 213 5.78 -13.83 1.78
N ASP A 214 4.85 -14.71 1.41
CA ASP A 214 4.22 -15.69 2.30
C ASP A 214 3.49 -15.06 3.52
N VAL A 215 3.03 -13.81 3.39
CA VAL A 215 2.22 -13.10 4.38
C VAL A 215 0.90 -12.70 3.72
N PRO A 216 -0.25 -13.31 4.10
CA PRO A 216 -1.54 -13.02 3.48
C PRO A 216 -1.83 -11.52 3.42
N GLY A 217 -2.23 -11.03 2.23
CA GLY A 217 -2.57 -9.63 2.03
C GLY A 217 -1.38 -8.72 1.80
N ARG A 218 -0.13 -9.21 1.88
CA ARG A 218 1.07 -8.39 1.76
C ARG A 218 1.87 -8.70 0.50
N TRP A 219 2.22 -7.65 -0.20
CA TRP A 219 3.13 -7.67 -1.34
C TRP A 219 4.31 -6.76 -1.07
N ALA A 220 5.54 -7.23 -1.33
CA ALA A 220 6.75 -6.44 -1.15
C ALA A 220 7.62 -6.46 -2.42
N PHE A 221 8.10 -5.28 -2.83
CA PHE A 221 8.91 -5.11 -4.03
C PHE A 221 10.15 -4.30 -3.68
N ARG A 222 11.33 -4.79 -4.07
CA ARG A 222 12.55 -3.99 -4.10
C ARG A 222 12.57 -3.15 -5.38
N VAL A 223 12.78 -1.84 -5.24
CA VAL A 223 12.63 -0.86 -6.33
C VAL A 223 13.78 0.13 -6.46
N ASP A 224 14.89 -0.06 -5.74
CA ASP A 224 16.09 0.79 -5.87
C ASP A 224 16.93 0.52 -7.13
N SER A 225 16.83 -0.66 -7.72
CA SER A 225 17.68 -1.05 -8.85
C SER A 225 17.25 -0.35 -10.15
N GLY A 226 18.19 0.24 -10.88
CA GLY A 226 17.99 0.66 -12.27
C GLY A 226 17.86 -0.52 -13.24
N LEU A 227 18.20 -0.31 -14.52
CA LEU A 227 18.07 -1.26 -15.66
C LEU A 227 18.66 -2.69 -15.49
N ARG A 228 19.25 -3.04 -14.34
CA ARG A 228 19.79 -4.38 -14.07
C ARG A 228 19.18 -4.96 -12.80
N ASN A 229 18.59 -6.14 -12.99
CA ASN A 229 18.08 -7.10 -12.00
C ASN A 229 16.58 -7.01 -11.72
N SER A 230 15.84 -7.55 -12.70
CA SER A 230 14.81 -8.57 -12.52
C SER A 230 14.43 -8.86 -11.06
N ILE A 231 13.20 -8.48 -10.73
CA ILE A 231 12.26 -9.17 -9.84
C ILE A 231 12.96 -10.32 -9.11
N LEU A 232 13.48 -10.06 -7.91
CA LEU A 232 13.75 -11.15 -6.99
C LEU A 232 12.38 -11.79 -6.77
N LYS A 233 12.15 -12.93 -7.44
CA LYS A 233 11.09 -13.86 -7.11
C LYS A 233 11.36 -14.30 -5.67
N CYS A 234 10.84 -13.54 -4.72
CA CYS A 234 10.54 -14.10 -3.42
C CYS A 234 9.50 -15.21 -3.67
N LYS A 235 9.63 -16.29 -2.90
CA LYS A 235 9.21 -17.67 -3.19
C LYS A 235 7.87 -17.77 -3.94
N SER A 236 7.83 -18.76 -4.84
CA SER A 236 6.67 -19.22 -5.62
C SER A 236 5.32 -18.73 -5.10
N LEU A 237 4.55 -18.05 -5.96
CA LEU A 237 3.14 -17.74 -5.76
C LEU A 237 2.40 -18.98 -5.24
N ILE A 238 2.18 -19.07 -3.93
CA ILE A 238 1.36 -20.12 -3.36
C ILE A 238 -0.09 -19.64 -3.52
N TYR A 239 -0.74 -20.11 -4.58
CA TYR A 239 -2.20 -20.17 -4.60
C TYR A 239 -2.61 -21.29 -3.64
N ARG A 240 -3.12 -20.94 -2.46
CA ARG A 240 -3.94 -21.85 -1.64
C ARG A 240 -5.38 -21.42 -1.75
#